data_AF-A0A3M6V1R2-F1
#
_entry.id   AF-A0A3M6V1R2-F1
#
_cell.length_a   1.000
_cell.length_b   1.000
_cell.length_c   1.000
_cell.angle_alpha   90.00
_cell.angle_beta   90.00
_cell.angle_gamma   90.00
#
_symmetry.space_group_name_H-M   'P 1'
#
loop_
_entity.id
_entity.type
_entity.pdbx_description
1 polymer ?
#
loop_
_entity_poly.entity_id
_entity_poly.type
_entity_poly.pdbx_seq_one_letter_code
_entity_poly.pdbx_strand_id
1 'polypeptide(L)'
;MSIINTKLQNWWRRRQNIETPDLTEYTRWELDYDLTQYPVHGLFYEYLEMVIQYGFVTLFVAAFPLGPFFALINNLLEIRLDAYKFIVVFQRPMAARAQDIGIWYAILKGVTKISVVVNVAYVFDNEFTVIFAIFMSIWATMFLEFWKRRQAEIAYEWDLLGYEDEEEQPRPEYEAVAMETRLNPITKEQPRPEYEAVAMESRLNPITKVEEPFISLGRKVPRFICSFSFIIFMLALVVITVFAVVVYRVAVYAVLAARSDYNMRAVNMATSGTAALLNLITIMLLNKVYEKLAEILTRWEMPRTQTELEDIFSFKMYLFQFVNFYSSLFYIAFFKLSVANMYILPGGEKHSQSESSRPTTQYNDHTRA
;
A
#
# COMPACT_ATOMS: atom_id res chain seq x y z
N MET A 1 5.32 2.52 12.38
CA MET A 1 6.36 3.11 13.26
C MET A 1 6.74 2.06 14.31
N SER A 2 8.02 1.79 14.59
CA SER A 2 8.37 0.68 15.51
C SER A 2 8.04 1.03 16.97
N ILE A 3 7.39 0.09 17.68
CA ILE A 3 6.98 0.21 19.10
C ILE A 3 8.14 0.67 20.00
N ILE A 4 9.35 0.23 19.68
CA ILE A 4 10.59 0.55 20.41
C ILE A 4 10.90 2.05 20.33
N ASN A 5 10.78 2.66 19.15
CA ASN A 5 11.05 4.08 18.96
C ASN A 5 10.05 4.94 19.75
N THR A 6 8.76 4.59 19.65
CA THR A 6 7.69 5.32 20.35
C THR A 6 7.80 5.18 21.88
N LYS A 7 8.20 4.00 22.39
CA LYS A 7 8.51 3.83 23.82
C LYS A 7 9.70 4.67 24.26
N LEU A 8 10.76 4.72 23.46
CA LEU A 8 11.93 5.52 23.78
C LEU A 8 11.58 7.01 23.82
N GLN A 9 10.73 7.46 22.88
CA GLN A 9 10.18 8.82 22.87
C GLN A 9 9.35 9.11 24.12
N ASN A 10 8.44 8.21 24.50
CA ASN A 10 7.63 8.37 25.71
C ASN A 10 8.49 8.37 26.98
N TRP A 11 9.50 7.49 27.05
CA TRP A 11 10.46 7.47 28.15
C TRP A 11 11.26 8.79 28.24
N TRP A 12 11.70 9.31 27.09
CA TRP A 12 12.49 10.55 27.06
C TRP A 12 11.65 11.78 27.41
N ARG A 13 10.40 11.85 26.91
CA ARG A 13 9.46 12.94 27.22
C ARG A 13 9.10 12.97 28.70
N ARG A 14 8.80 11.81 29.30
CA ARG A 14 8.59 11.70 30.76
C ARG A 14 9.78 12.28 31.53
N ARG A 15 11.00 11.97 31.11
CA ARG A 15 12.21 12.47 31.76
C ARG A 15 12.37 14.00 31.68
N GLN A 16 11.78 14.65 30.67
CA GLN A 16 11.78 16.10 30.53
C GLN A 16 10.69 16.77 31.36
N ASN A 17 9.55 16.11 31.56
CA ASN A 17 8.38 16.65 32.26
C ASN A 17 8.39 16.37 33.78
N ILE A 18 9.39 15.65 34.29
CA ILE A 18 9.60 15.40 35.72
C ILE A 18 10.29 16.62 36.34
N GLU A 19 9.51 17.53 36.94
CA GLU A 19 10.03 18.59 37.82
C GLU A 19 10.32 18.06 39.24
N THR A 20 9.55 17.08 39.73
CA THR A 20 9.76 16.39 41.01
C THR A 20 10.20 14.94 40.77
N PRO A 21 11.32 14.47 41.35
CA PRO A 21 11.93 13.18 41.02
C PRO A 21 11.13 11.94 41.50
N ASP A 22 9.98 12.11 42.17
CA ASP A 22 9.22 11.01 42.74
C ASP A 22 8.01 10.63 41.88
N LEU A 23 8.06 9.43 41.30
CA LEU A 23 7.02 8.87 40.43
C LEU A 23 5.70 8.58 41.17
N THR A 24 5.70 8.59 42.51
CA THR A 24 4.48 8.36 43.31
C THR A 24 3.55 9.58 43.34
N GLU A 25 4.02 10.77 42.99
CA GLU A 25 3.19 11.98 42.88
C GLU A 25 2.55 12.16 41.50
N TYR A 26 3.00 11.41 40.48
CA TYR A 26 2.48 11.51 39.12
C TYR A 26 1.06 10.93 39.05
N THR A 27 0.09 11.79 38.74
CA THR A 27 -1.30 11.34 38.57
C THR A 27 -1.45 10.55 37.28
N ARG A 28 -2.50 9.72 37.21
CA ARG A 28 -2.71 8.85 36.05
C ARG A 28 -2.96 9.62 34.75
N TRP A 29 -3.65 10.76 34.82
CA TRP A 29 -3.89 11.59 33.64
C TRP A 29 -2.64 12.33 33.16
N GLU A 30 -1.70 12.68 34.06
CA GLU A 30 -0.39 13.22 33.67
C GLU A 30 0.45 12.15 32.97
N LEU A 31 0.44 10.91 33.47
CA LEU A 31 1.10 9.77 32.80
C LEU A 31 0.55 9.53 31.40
N ASP A 32 -0.77 9.67 31.23
CA ASP A 32 -1.46 9.50 29.96
C ASP A 32 -1.19 10.69 29.01
N TYR A 33 -1.09 11.92 29.54
CA TYR A 33 -0.72 13.11 28.76
C TYR A 33 0.69 13.02 28.17
N ASP A 34 1.63 12.36 28.87
CA ASP A 34 2.98 12.18 28.37
C ASP A 34 3.12 11.17 27.22
N LEU A 35 2.10 10.35 26.95
CA LEU A 35 2.11 9.39 25.84
C LEU A 35 2.17 10.10 24.49
N THR A 36 2.53 9.36 23.44
CA THR A 36 2.58 9.91 22.09
C THR A 36 1.16 10.10 21.56
N GLN A 37 0.89 11.23 20.89
CA GLN A 37 -0.37 11.39 20.17
C GLN A 37 -0.47 10.36 19.04
N TYR A 38 -1.68 9.86 18.82
CA TYR A 38 -1.96 9.00 17.68
C TYR A 38 -1.67 9.77 16.38
N PRO A 39 -0.90 9.22 15.43
CA PRO A 39 -0.57 9.92 14.19
C PRO A 39 -1.83 10.26 13.40
N VAL A 40 -1.88 11.46 12.80
CA VAL A 40 -3.04 11.91 12.00
C VAL A 40 -3.38 10.93 10.87
N HIS A 41 -2.36 10.39 10.19
CA HIS A 41 -2.53 9.35 9.15
C HIS A 41 -2.30 7.92 9.69
N GLY A 42 -2.41 7.69 11.00
CA GLY A 42 -2.13 6.38 11.61
C GLY A 42 -3.05 5.30 11.05
N LEU A 43 -4.34 5.58 11.00
CA LEU A 43 -5.36 4.64 10.52
C LEU A 43 -5.18 4.31 9.02
N PHE A 44 -4.75 5.29 8.23
CA PHE A 44 -4.44 5.09 6.81
C PHE A 44 -3.36 4.00 6.62
N TYR A 45 -2.28 4.07 7.41
CA TYR A 45 -1.19 3.09 7.31
C TYR A 45 -1.62 1.69 7.78
N GLU A 46 -2.47 1.60 8.80
CA GLU A 46 -3.04 0.34 9.28
C GLU A 46 -3.92 -0.31 8.19
N TYR A 47 -4.82 0.45 7.56
CA TYR A 47 -5.61 -0.05 6.44
C TYR A 47 -4.75 -0.45 5.25
N LEU A 48 -3.76 0.37 4.89
CA LEU A 48 -2.84 0.08 3.79
C LEU A 48 -2.12 -1.25 4.01
N GLU A 49 -1.62 -1.50 5.21
CA GLU A 49 -0.97 -2.76 5.59
C GLU A 49 -1.94 -3.94 5.49
N MET A 50 -3.14 -3.83 6.06
CA MET A 50 -4.15 -4.89 6.02
C MET A 50 -4.60 -5.22 4.59
N VAL A 51 -4.83 -4.21 3.75
CA VAL A 51 -5.29 -4.38 2.36
C VAL A 51 -4.18 -4.97 1.49
N ILE A 52 -2.92 -4.57 1.71
CA ILE A 52 -1.77 -5.22 1.08
C ILE A 52 -1.66 -6.67 1.56
N GLN A 53 -1.80 -6.98 2.84
CA GLN A 53 -1.77 -8.38 3.28
C GLN A 53 -2.91 -9.21 2.65
N TYR A 54 -4.12 -8.65 2.56
CA TYR A 54 -5.24 -9.28 1.88
C TYR A 54 -4.94 -9.59 0.40
N GLY A 55 -4.29 -8.66 -0.31
CA GLY A 55 -3.87 -8.89 -1.69
C GLY A 55 -2.83 -10.00 -1.83
N PHE A 56 -1.85 -10.11 -0.92
CA PHE A 56 -0.91 -11.25 -0.92
C PHE A 56 -1.63 -12.60 -0.78
N VAL A 57 -2.62 -12.67 0.12
CA VAL A 57 -3.39 -13.89 0.41
C VAL A 57 -4.31 -14.27 -0.74
N THR A 58 -4.84 -13.30 -1.49
CA THR A 58 -5.85 -13.56 -2.53
C THR A 58 -5.26 -13.63 -3.93
N LEU A 59 -4.31 -12.76 -4.30
CA LEU A 59 -3.75 -12.71 -5.66
C LEU A 59 -2.76 -13.84 -5.95
N PHE A 60 -2.00 -14.30 -4.95
CA PHE A 60 -0.87 -15.21 -5.17
C PHE A 60 -1.08 -16.60 -4.54
N VAL A 61 -2.32 -16.95 -4.21
CA VAL A 61 -2.59 -18.19 -3.47
C VAL A 61 -2.29 -19.45 -4.26
N ALA A 62 -2.50 -19.43 -5.58
CA ALA A 62 -2.14 -20.54 -6.45
C ALA A 62 -0.61 -20.71 -6.58
N ALA A 63 0.15 -19.61 -6.53
CA ALA A 63 1.61 -19.62 -6.57
C ALA A 63 2.24 -19.96 -5.20
N PHE A 64 1.59 -19.58 -4.09
CA PHE A 64 2.05 -19.83 -2.73
C PHE A 64 0.90 -20.24 -1.79
N PRO A 65 0.52 -21.53 -1.76
CA PRO A 65 -0.61 -22.01 -0.97
C PRO A 65 -0.48 -21.87 0.55
N LEU A 66 0.75 -21.72 1.07
CA LEU A 66 1.01 -21.51 2.50
C LEU A 66 0.82 -20.03 2.92
N GLY A 67 0.63 -19.11 1.98
CA GLY A 67 0.44 -17.68 2.25
C GLY A 67 -0.64 -17.36 3.29
N PRO A 68 -1.85 -17.92 3.18
CA PRO A 68 -2.92 -17.69 4.15
C PRO A 68 -2.56 -18.12 5.59
N PHE A 69 -1.74 -19.17 5.76
CA PHE A 69 -1.29 -19.61 7.08
C PHE A 69 -0.36 -18.60 7.73
N PHE A 70 0.61 -18.06 6.98
CA PHE A 70 1.48 -16.99 7.48
C PHE A 70 0.70 -15.71 7.77
N ALA A 71 -0.26 -15.36 6.93
CA ALA A 71 -1.15 -14.23 7.16
C ALA A 71 -1.99 -14.38 8.43
N LEU A 72 -2.46 -15.60 8.74
CA LEU A 72 -3.18 -15.87 9.99
C LEU A 72 -2.29 -15.63 11.21
N ILE A 73 -1.05 -16.14 11.20
CA ILE A 73 -0.09 -15.89 12.29
C ILE A 73 0.19 -14.39 12.41
N ASN A 74 0.40 -13.69 11.28
CA ASN A 74 0.63 -12.26 11.28
C ASN A 74 -0.56 -11.51 11.92
N ASN A 75 -1.79 -11.81 11.52
CA ASN A 75 -2.99 -11.20 12.09
C ASN A 75 -3.15 -11.47 13.59
N LEU A 76 -2.84 -12.69 14.06
CA LEU A 76 -2.91 -13.02 15.49
C LEU A 76 -1.91 -12.22 16.31
N LEU A 77 -0.70 -12.02 15.79
CA LEU A 77 0.31 -11.18 16.43
C LEU A 77 -0.06 -9.70 16.35
N GLU A 78 -0.54 -9.23 15.19
CA GLU A 78 -0.87 -7.82 14.98
C GLU A 78 -2.00 -7.36 15.88
N ILE A 79 -3.09 -8.14 16.03
CA ILE A 79 -4.17 -7.82 16.98
C ILE A 79 -3.64 -7.62 18.40
N ARG A 80 -2.65 -8.43 18.83
CA ARG A 80 -2.04 -8.31 20.17
C ARG A 80 -1.14 -7.07 20.26
N LEU A 81 -0.37 -6.78 19.21
CA LEU A 81 0.52 -5.63 19.16
C LEU A 81 -0.28 -4.33 19.06
N ASP A 82 -1.37 -4.28 18.31
CA ASP A 82 -2.26 -3.13 18.21
C ASP A 82 -2.96 -2.84 19.53
N ALA A 83 -3.51 -3.87 20.19
CA ALA A 83 -4.05 -3.71 21.54
C ALA A 83 -3.01 -3.14 22.50
N TYR A 84 -1.75 -3.60 22.39
CA TYR A 84 -0.66 -3.05 23.19
C TYR A 84 -0.36 -1.57 22.86
N LYS A 85 -0.34 -1.21 21.56
CA LYS A 85 -0.14 0.18 21.10
C LYS A 85 -1.21 1.11 21.70
N PHE A 86 -2.49 0.72 21.65
CA PHE A 86 -3.60 1.53 22.16
C PHE A 86 -3.66 1.64 23.69
N ILE A 87 -3.20 0.62 24.43
CA ILE A 87 -3.28 0.61 25.90
C ILE A 87 -2.07 1.28 26.55
N VAL A 88 -0.87 1.19 25.95
CA VAL A 88 0.40 1.56 26.61
C VAL A 88 1.22 2.62 25.87
N VAL A 89 1.02 2.79 24.56
CA VAL A 89 1.92 3.61 23.73
C VAL A 89 1.30 4.95 23.36
N PHE A 90 0.03 4.95 22.97
CA PHE A 90 -0.66 6.14 22.49
C PHE A 90 -1.56 6.78 23.54
N GLN A 91 -1.69 8.10 23.45
CA GLN A 91 -2.80 8.82 24.07
C GLN A 91 -4.13 8.30 23.51
N ARG A 92 -5.20 8.40 24.30
CA ARG A 92 -6.55 8.00 23.85
C ARG A 92 -6.91 8.77 22.57
N PRO A 93 -7.12 8.09 21.42
CA PRO A 93 -7.49 8.77 20.19
C PRO A 93 -8.90 9.33 20.31
N MET A 94 -9.14 10.45 19.64
CA MET A 94 -10.48 11.02 19.49
C MET A 94 -11.22 10.23 18.41
N ALA A 95 -12.45 9.81 18.72
CA ALA A 95 -13.30 9.14 17.74
C ALA A 95 -13.71 10.12 16.65
N ALA A 96 -13.49 9.74 15.38
CA ALA A 96 -14.03 10.42 14.22
C ALA A 96 -15.31 9.71 13.76
N ARG A 97 -16.30 10.48 13.31
CA ARG A 97 -17.51 9.92 12.68
C ARG A 97 -17.15 9.48 11.27
N ALA A 98 -17.53 8.26 10.91
CA ALA A 98 -17.37 7.70 9.57
C ALA A 98 -18.52 6.72 9.33
N GLN A 99 -19.15 6.78 8.16
CA GLN A 99 -20.25 5.88 7.85
C GLN A 99 -19.74 4.50 7.47
N ASP A 100 -18.61 4.43 6.78
CA ASP A 100 -17.97 3.20 6.37
C ASP A 100 -16.44 3.32 6.25
N ILE A 101 -15.79 2.27 5.74
CA ILE A 101 -14.33 2.26 5.51
C ILE A 101 -13.93 2.98 4.20
N GLY A 102 -14.88 3.62 3.51
CA GLY A 102 -14.64 4.40 2.30
C GLY A 102 -14.07 3.60 1.14
N ILE A 103 -13.08 4.20 0.47
CA ILE A 103 -12.43 3.65 -0.72
C ILE A 103 -11.79 2.28 -0.50
N TRP A 104 -11.43 1.94 0.75
CA TRP A 104 -10.80 0.66 1.08
C TRP A 104 -11.67 -0.53 0.72
N TYR A 105 -13.00 -0.42 0.91
CA TYR A 105 -13.92 -1.47 0.48
C TYR A 105 -13.91 -1.63 -1.04
N ALA A 106 -13.91 -0.52 -1.78
CA ALA A 106 -13.85 -0.53 -3.24
C ALA A 106 -12.54 -1.17 -3.74
N ILE A 107 -11.41 -0.86 -3.08
CA ILE A 107 -10.10 -1.47 -3.35
C ILE A 107 -10.15 -2.97 -3.10
N LEU A 108 -10.61 -3.43 -1.93
CA LEU A 108 -10.71 -4.85 -1.59
C LEU A 108 -11.61 -5.62 -2.58
N LYS A 109 -12.73 -5.02 -2.97
CA LYS A 109 -13.64 -5.58 -4.00
C LYS A 109 -12.94 -5.67 -5.36
N GLY A 110 -12.18 -4.64 -5.75
CA GLY A 110 -11.37 -4.64 -6.97
C GLY A 110 -10.30 -5.74 -6.96
N VAL A 111 -9.52 -5.83 -5.87
CA VAL A 111 -8.49 -6.87 -5.67
C VAL A 111 -9.10 -8.27 -5.74
N THR A 112 -10.25 -8.50 -5.12
CA THR A 112 -10.93 -9.80 -5.14
C THR A 112 -11.33 -10.20 -6.57
N LYS A 113 -11.86 -9.26 -7.36
CA LYS A 113 -12.17 -9.51 -8.77
C LYS A 113 -10.91 -9.85 -9.58
N ILE A 114 -9.82 -9.11 -9.37
CA ILE A 114 -8.53 -9.37 -10.04
C ILE A 114 -7.97 -10.73 -9.61
N SER A 115 -8.06 -11.07 -8.33
CA SER A 115 -7.62 -12.35 -7.77
C SER A 115 -8.30 -13.55 -8.43
N VAL A 116 -9.62 -13.50 -8.65
CA VAL A 116 -10.33 -14.57 -9.36
C VAL A 116 -9.74 -14.76 -10.77
N VAL A 117 -9.50 -13.68 -11.51
CA VAL A 117 -8.93 -13.73 -12.85
C VAL A 117 -7.49 -14.29 -12.84
N VAL A 118 -6.65 -13.79 -11.92
CA VAL A 118 -5.25 -14.20 -11.78
C VAL A 118 -5.14 -15.68 -11.44
N ASN A 119 -5.92 -16.17 -10.48
CA ASN A 119 -5.84 -17.57 -10.06
C ASN A 119 -6.34 -18.53 -11.14
N VAL A 120 -7.38 -18.17 -11.90
CA VAL A 120 -7.83 -18.97 -13.06
C VAL A 120 -6.72 -19.11 -14.11
N ALA A 121 -5.88 -18.09 -14.32
CA ALA A 121 -4.75 -18.19 -15.24
C ALA A 121 -3.65 -19.18 -14.78
N TYR A 122 -3.58 -19.50 -13.49
CA TYR A 122 -2.54 -20.34 -12.87
C TYR A 122 -3.01 -21.79 -12.59
N VAL A 123 -4.27 -22.11 -12.86
CA VAL A 123 -4.95 -23.38 -12.52
C VAL A 123 -4.38 -24.63 -13.24
N PHE A 124 -3.39 -24.48 -14.13
CA PHE A 124 -2.97 -25.58 -15.01
C PHE A 124 -1.81 -26.45 -14.49
N ASP A 125 -1.20 -26.13 -13.34
CA ASP A 125 0.02 -26.82 -12.88
C ASP A 125 -0.20 -27.98 -11.90
N ASN A 126 -1.28 -27.99 -11.09
CA ASN A 126 -1.51 -29.04 -10.07
C ASN A 126 -3.00 -29.16 -9.68
N GLU A 127 -3.55 -30.37 -9.60
CA GLU A 127 -4.95 -30.62 -9.23
C GLU A 127 -5.34 -30.05 -7.85
N PHE A 128 -4.43 -30.10 -6.87
CA PHE A 128 -4.69 -29.57 -5.52
C PHE A 128 -4.77 -28.05 -5.46
N THR A 129 -4.00 -27.35 -6.30
CA THR A 129 -4.01 -25.87 -6.32
C THR A 129 -5.31 -25.34 -6.93
N VAL A 130 -5.94 -26.09 -7.83
CA VAL A 130 -7.25 -25.74 -8.40
C VAL A 130 -8.34 -25.74 -7.32
N ILE A 131 -8.45 -26.83 -6.56
CA ILE A 131 -9.45 -26.95 -5.50
C ILE A 131 -9.23 -25.85 -4.46
N PHE A 132 -7.97 -25.59 -4.08
CA PHE A 132 -7.64 -24.56 -3.12
C PHE A 132 -7.93 -23.14 -3.64
N ALA A 133 -7.64 -22.85 -4.91
CA ALA A 133 -7.94 -21.56 -5.53
C ALA A 133 -9.46 -21.28 -5.61
N ILE A 134 -10.27 -22.30 -5.90
CA ILE A 134 -11.74 -22.19 -5.87
C ILE A 134 -12.21 -21.88 -4.45
N PHE A 135 -11.73 -22.64 -3.46
CA PHE A 135 -12.05 -22.39 -2.06
C PHE A 135 -11.70 -20.96 -1.64
N MET A 136 -10.51 -20.49 -2.00
CA MET A 136 -10.03 -19.14 -1.66
C MET A 136 -10.82 -18.04 -2.37
N SER A 137 -11.28 -18.28 -3.61
CA SER A 137 -12.15 -17.35 -4.34
C SER A 137 -13.51 -17.21 -3.65
N ILE A 138 -14.09 -18.34 -3.26
CA ILE A 138 -15.35 -18.39 -2.50
C ILE A 138 -15.17 -17.69 -1.14
N TRP A 139 -14.10 -18.01 -0.41
CA TRP A 139 -13.78 -17.39 0.87
C TRP A 139 -13.63 -15.86 0.76
N ALA A 140 -12.90 -15.37 -0.23
CA ALA A 140 -12.67 -13.95 -0.44
C ALA A 140 -13.98 -13.18 -0.70
N THR A 141 -14.87 -13.76 -1.52
CA THR A 141 -16.20 -13.17 -1.75
C THR A 141 -17.07 -13.19 -0.50
N MET A 142 -17.13 -14.31 0.23
CA MET A 142 -17.88 -14.41 1.49
C MET A 142 -17.34 -13.44 2.56
N PHE A 143 -16.02 -13.30 2.65
CA PHE A 143 -15.38 -12.37 3.58
C PHE A 143 -15.85 -10.93 3.35
N LEU A 144 -15.87 -10.46 2.10
CA LEU A 144 -16.34 -9.10 1.79
C LEU A 144 -17.84 -8.91 2.02
N GLU A 145 -18.66 -9.91 1.73
CA GLU A 145 -20.10 -9.83 2.00
C GLU A 145 -20.40 -9.83 3.51
N PHE A 146 -19.70 -10.64 4.30
CA PHE A 146 -19.81 -10.59 5.76
C PHE A 146 -19.27 -9.29 6.34
N TRP A 147 -18.17 -8.77 5.81
CA TRP A 147 -17.65 -7.45 6.19
C TRP A 147 -18.68 -6.36 5.93
N LYS A 148 -19.25 -6.31 4.72
CA LYS A 148 -20.29 -5.34 4.35
C LYS A 148 -21.49 -5.40 5.29
N ARG A 149 -21.94 -6.60 5.67
CA ARG A 149 -23.04 -6.79 6.62
C ARG A 149 -22.67 -6.29 8.02
N ARG A 150 -21.47 -6.63 8.51
CA ARG A 150 -20.99 -6.20 9.83
C ARG A 150 -20.80 -4.68 9.91
N GLN A 151 -20.28 -4.08 8.84
CA GLN A 151 -20.14 -2.63 8.73
C GLN A 151 -21.50 -1.93 8.81
N ALA A 152 -22.52 -2.43 8.09
CA ALA A 152 -23.87 -1.86 8.13
C ALA A 152 -24.52 -1.96 9.52
N GLU A 153 -24.30 -3.06 10.23
CA GLU A 153 -24.74 -3.24 11.61
C GLU A 153 -24.09 -2.22 12.56
N ILE A 154 -22.77 -2.04 12.48
CA ILE A 154 -22.04 -1.07 13.31
C ILE A 154 -22.47 0.37 12.98
N ALA A 155 -22.61 0.71 11.69
CA ALA A 155 -23.05 2.03 11.27
C ALA A 155 -24.47 2.34 11.78
N TYR A 156 -25.35 1.33 11.85
CA TYR A 156 -26.66 1.46 12.45
C TYR A 156 -26.59 1.63 13.97
N GLU A 157 -25.83 0.79 14.67
CA GLU A 157 -25.66 0.85 16.14
C GLU A 157 -25.08 2.19 16.61
N TRP A 158 -24.21 2.79 15.80
CA TRP A 158 -23.55 4.06 16.12
C TRP A 158 -24.26 5.29 15.55
N ASP A 159 -25.41 5.11 14.90
CA ASP A 159 -26.20 6.20 14.29
C ASP A 159 -25.38 7.03 13.28
N LEU A 160 -24.60 6.33 12.44
CA LEU A 160 -23.71 6.91 11.43
C LEU A 160 -24.22 6.71 10.00
N LEU A 161 -25.40 6.09 9.83
CA LEU A 161 -26.02 5.92 8.51
C LEU A 161 -26.42 7.27 7.93
N GLY A 162 -25.89 7.59 6.74
CA GLY A 162 -26.20 8.86 6.05
C GLY A 162 -25.38 10.05 6.53
N TYR A 163 -24.45 9.87 7.48
CA TYR A 163 -23.62 10.96 8.03
C TYR A 163 -22.87 11.74 6.94
N GLU A 164 -22.27 11.04 5.99
CA GLU A 164 -21.46 11.64 4.92
C GLU A 164 -22.30 12.51 3.96
N ASP A 165 -23.56 12.15 3.74
CA ASP A 165 -24.47 12.85 2.85
C ASP A 165 -25.22 14.00 3.54
N GLU A 166 -25.55 13.83 4.83
CA GLU A 166 -26.44 14.73 5.59
C GLU A 166 -25.70 15.75 6.44
N GLU A 167 -24.58 15.36 7.07
CA GLU A 167 -23.93 16.16 8.12
C GLU A 167 -22.50 16.61 7.75
N GLU A 168 -21.81 15.94 6.81
CA GLU A 168 -20.41 16.25 6.53
C GLU A 168 -20.25 17.63 5.87
N GLN A 169 -19.53 18.52 6.56
CA GLN A 169 -19.28 19.88 6.09
C GLN A 169 -18.19 19.89 5.01
N PRO A 170 -18.28 20.78 4.02
CA PRO A 170 -17.19 21.01 3.08
C PRO A 170 -15.93 21.50 3.81
N ARG A 171 -14.77 21.14 3.27
CA ARG A 171 -13.49 21.54 3.85
C ARG A 171 -13.32 23.06 3.75
N PRO A 172 -12.74 23.73 4.77
CA PRO A 172 -12.51 25.18 4.73
C PRO A 172 -11.70 25.65 3.51
N GLU A 173 -10.73 24.84 3.06
CA GLU A 173 -9.94 25.11 1.86
C GLU A 173 -10.81 25.12 0.59
N TYR A 174 -11.77 24.20 0.50
CA TYR A 174 -12.71 24.11 -0.63
C TYR A 174 -13.69 25.27 -0.60
N GLU A 175 -14.23 25.60 0.58
CA GLU A 175 -15.13 26.74 0.77
C GLU A 175 -14.46 28.06 0.42
N ALA A 176 -13.21 28.28 0.86
CA ALA A 176 -12.47 29.50 0.56
C ALA A 176 -12.29 29.69 -0.95
N VAL A 177 -11.86 28.66 -1.68
CA VAL A 177 -11.70 28.74 -3.13
C VAL A 177 -13.04 28.93 -3.85
N ALA A 178 -14.09 28.28 -3.35
CA ALA A 178 -15.41 28.45 -3.92
C ALA A 178 -15.98 29.85 -3.63
N MET A 179 -15.70 30.44 -2.47
CA MET A 179 -16.01 31.83 -2.13
C MET A 179 -15.23 32.82 -2.98
N GLU A 180 -13.94 32.58 -3.22
CA GLU A 180 -13.14 33.38 -4.15
C GLU A 180 -13.71 33.35 -5.57
N THR A 181 -14.23 32.18 -5.99
CA THR A 181 -14.90 32.03 -7.28
C THR A 181 -16.20 32.85 -7.36
N ARG A 182 -16.80 33.23 -6.21
CA ARG A 182 -17.95 34.14 -6.16
C ARG A 182 -17.56 35.60 -6.36
N LEU A 183 -16.32 35.99 -6.09
CA LEU A 183 -15.88 37.37 -6.23
C LEU A 183 -15.80 37.77 -7.71
N ASN A 184 -16.16 39.01 -8.02
CA ASN A 184 -15.92 39.53 -9.36
C ASN A 184 -14.39 39.53 -9.63
N PRO A 185 -13.92 38.96 -10.76
CA PRO A 185 -12.49 38.81 -11.05
C PRO A 185 -11.74 40.14 -11.15
N ILE A 186 -12.45 41.26 -11.37
CA ILE A 186 -11.86 42.59 -11.50
C ILE A 186 -11.95 43.38 -10.19
N THR A 187 -13.12 43.43 -9.55
CA THR A 187 -13.33 44.27 -8.36
C THR A 187 -13.04 43.55 -7.05
N LYS A 188 -12.93 42.22 -7.04
CA LYS A 188 -12.81 41.38 -5.83
C LYS A 188 -13.92 41.63 -4.79
N GLU A 189 -15.03 42.22 -5.22
CA GLU A 189 -16.21 42.45 -4.39
C GLU A 189 -17.20 41.30 -4.58
N GLN A 190 -17.96 41.00 -3.52
CA GLN A 190 -19.07 40.07 -3.62
C GLN A 190 -20.15 40.67 -4.54
N PRO A 191 -20.70 39.90 -5.49
CA PRO A 191 -21.82 40.34 -6.30
C PRO A 191 -23.01 40.70 -5.40
N ARG A 192 -23.69 41.80 -5.69
CA ARG A 192 -24.94 42.24 -5.02
C ARG A 192 -25.97 41.10 -5.13
N PRO A 193 -26.81 40.90 -4.09
CA PRO A 193 -27.68 39.72 -3.97
C PRO A 193 -28.57 39.44 -5.19
N GLU A 194 -29.00 40.48 -5.90
CA GLU A 194 -29.82 40.36 -7.12
C GLU A 194 -29.15 39.56 -8.25
N TYR A 195 -27.82 39.47 -8.27
CA TYR A 195 -27.05 38.78 -9.29
C TYR A 195 -26.21 37.60 -8.76
N GLU A 196 -26.34 37.23 -7.49
CA GLU A 196 -25.70 36.04 -6.91
C GLU A 196 -26.16 34.75 -7.60
N ALA A 197 -27.47 34.59 -7.86
CA ALA A 197 -28.03 33.38 -8.49
C ALA A 197 -27.54 33.14 -9.93
N VAL A 198 -27.00 34.16 -10.60
CA VAL A 198 -26.51 34.07 -12.00
C VAL A 198 -25.00 33.87 -12.05
N ALA A 199 -24.27 34.37 -11.04
CA ALA A 199 -22.81 34.29 -10.97
C ALA A 199 -22.30 33.04 -10.25
N MET A 200 -23.14 32.42 -9.42
CA MET A 200 -22.73 31.37 -8.50
C MET A 200 -22.97 29.99 -9.12
N GLU A 201 -21.91 29.19 -9.29
CA GLU A 201 -22.04 27.74 -9.39
C GLU A 201 -22.46 27.20 -8.01
N SER A 202 -23.66 27.55 -7.52
CA SER A 202 -24.26 26.91 -6.33
C SER A 202 -25.11 25.73 -6.76
N ARG A 203 -25.08 24.66 -5.97
CA ARG A 203 -25.96 23.52 -6.14
C ARG A 203 -26.78 23.36 -4.87
N LEU A 204 -28.10 23.31 -5.03
CA LEU A 204 -28.99 22.91 -3.94
C LEU A 204 -28.71 21.45 -3.61
N ASN A 205 -28.29 21.18 -2.38
CA ASN A 205 -28.15 19.82 -1.90
C ASN A 205 -29.55 19.18 -1.84
N PRO A 206 -29.80 18.05 -2.55
CA PRO A 206 -31.14 17.45 -2.63
C PRO A 206 -31.66 16.95 -1.27
N ILE A 207 -30.79 16.71 -0.30
CA ILE A 207 -31.13 16.14 1.01
C ILE A 207 -31.29 17.26 2.04
N THR A 208 -30.23 18.06 2.25
CA THR A 208 -30.23 19.13 3.26
C THR A 208 -31.02 20.37 2.83
N LYS A 209 -31.29 20.52 1.52
CA LYS A 209 -31.92 21.71 0.91
C LYS A 209 -31.18 23.02 1.21
N VAL A 210 -29.90 22.92 1.55
CA VAL A 210 -29.02 24.09 1.71
C VAL A 210 -28.32 24.35 0.38
N GLU A 211 -28.18 25.63 0.01
CA GLU A 211 -27.39 26.03 -1.15
C GLU A 211 -25.90 25.98 -0.82
N GLU A 212 -25.18 25.11 -1.52
CA GLU A 212 -23.76 24.90 -1.30
C GLU A 212 -22.94 25.34 -2.50
N PRO A 213 -21.72 25.87 -2.28
CA PRO A 213 -20.78 26.12 -3.36
C PRO A 213 -20.38 24.83 -4.08
N PHE A 214 -20.51 24.78 -5.40
CA PHE A 214 -20.15 23.64 -6.23
C PHE A 214 -19.15 24.07 -7.31
N ILE A 215 -18.10 23.27 -7.52
CA ILE A 215 -17.14 23.49 -8.60
C ILE A 215 -17.46 22.54 -9.75
N SER A 216 -17.69 23.10 -10.94
CA SER A 216 -18.02 22.35 -12.14
C SER A 216 -16.98 21.28 -12.51
N LEU A 217 -17.47 20.12 -12.95
CA LEU A 217 -16.66 18.98 -13.37
C LEU A 217 -15.66 19.35 -14.47
N GLY A 218 -16.04 20.23 -15.41
CA GLY A 218 -15.15 20.68 -16.49
C GLY A 218 -13.86 21.35 -16.00
N ARG A 219 -13.90 22.01 -14.82
CA ARG A 219 -12.73 22.62 -14.18
C ARG A 219 -11.92 21.63 -13.33
N LYS A 220 -12.58 20.61 -12.77
CA LYS A 220 -11.93 19.57 -11.96
C LYS A 220 -11.24 18.50 -12.82
N VAL A 221 -11.86 18.04 -13.89
CA VAL A 221 -11.35 16.98 -14.79
C VAL A 221 -9.91 17.19 -15.24
N PRO A 222 -9.47 18.36 -15.75
CA PRO A 222 -8.07 18.53 -16.16
C PRO A 222 -7.09 18.39 -14.98
N ARG A 223 -7.50 18.74 -13.75
CA ARG A 223 -6.69 18.57 -12.55
C ARG A 223 -6.56 17.10 -12.19
N PHE A 224 -7.67 16.36 -12.21
CA PHE A 224 -7.66 14.91 -12.02
C PHE A 224 -6.80 14.19 -13.05
N ILE A 225 -6.92 14.53 -14.34
CA ILE A 225 -6.11 13.93 -15.40
C ILE A 225 -4.63 14.22 -15.18
N CYS A 226 -4.27 15.46 -14.85
CA CYS A 226 -2.88 15.85 -14.59
C CYS A 226 -2.31 15.11 -13.37
N SER A 227 -3.05 15.06 -12.26
CA SER A 227 -2.61 14.33 -11.07
C SER A 227 -2.51 12.82 -11.34
N PHE A 228 -3.45 12.21 -12.06
CA PHE A 228 -3.37 10.77 -12.35
C PHE A 228 -2.21 10.44 -13.31
N SER A 229 -1.97 11.31 -14.28
CA SER A 229 -0.80 11.19 -15.18
C SER A 229 0.51 11.26 -14.40
N PHE A 230 0.58 12.12 -13.37
CA PHE A 230 1.74 12.21 -12.50
C PHE A 230 1.98 10.92 -11.69
N ILE A 231 0.90 10.24 -11.26
CA ILE A 231 1.02 8.94 -10.58
C ILE A 231 1.60 7.90 -11.52
N ILE A 232 1.10 7.81 -12.76
CA ILE A 232 1.64 6.89 -13.76
C ILE A 232 3.13 7.17 -14.01
N PHE A 233 3.51 8.44 -14.11
CA PHE A 233 4.91 8.84 -14.23
C PHE A 233 5.74 8.37 -13.03
N MET A 234 5.24 8.54 -11.80
CA MET A 234 5.93 8.07 -10.60
C MET A 234 6.06 6.55 -10.52
N LEU A 235 5.03 5.82 -10.95
CA LEU A 235 5.09 4.36 -11.07
C LEU A 235 6.17 3.92 -12.08
N ALA A 236 6.28 4.61 -13.22
CA ALA A 236 7.34 4.35 -14.19
C ALA A 236 8.73 4.66 -13.61
N LEU A 237 8.86 5.74 -12.82
CA LEU A 237 10.12 6.10 -12.15
C LEU A 237 10.58 5.01 -11.19
N VAL A 238 9.67 4.37 -10.44
CA VAL A 238 10.00 3.21 -9.59
C VAL A 238 10.64 2.11 -10.43
N VAL A 239 10.02 1.73 -11.56
CA VAL A 239 10.55 0.67 -12.44
C VAL A 239 11.91 1.05 -13.03
N ILE A 240 12.07 2.30 -13.47
CA ILE A 240 13.34 2.81 -14.04
C ILE A 240 14.46 2.77 -13.00
N THR A 241 14.17 3.20 -11.76
CA THR A 241 15.16 3.22 -10.68
C THR A 241 15.58 1.82 -10.27
N VAL A 242 14.65 0.86 -10.17
CA VAL A 242 14.98 -0.56 -9.96
C VAL A 242 15.85 -1.11 -11.09
N PHE A 243 15.50 -0.81 -12.34
CA PHE A 243 16.31 -1.21 -13.50
C PHE A 243 17.72 -0.60 -13.46
N ALA A 244 17.84 0.67 -13.09
CA ALA A 244 19.14 1.35 -12.95
C ALA A 244 20.03 0.67 -11.90
N VAL A 245 19.47 0.22 -10.76
CA VAL A 245 20.22 -0.54 -9.74
C VAL A 245 20.70 -1.89 -10.29
N VAL A 246 19.90 -2.56 -11.12
CA VAL A 246 20.30 -3.81 -11.79
C VAL A 246 21.47 -3.56 -12.75
N VAL A 247 21.39 -2.52 -13.57
CA VAL A 247 22.47 -2.14 -14.50
C VAL A 247 23.75 -1.77 -13.73
N TYR A 248 23.63 -0.98 -12.66
CA TYR A 248 24.75 -0.67 -11.76
C TYR A 248 25.43 -1.95 -11.24
N ARG A 249 24.65 -2.91 -10.76
CA ARG A 249 25.18 -4.19 -10.25
C ARG A 249 25.99 -4.92 -11.32
N VAL A 250 25.44 -5.05 -12.53
CA VAL A 250 26.09 -5.77 -13.64
C VAL A 250 27.39 -5.07 -14.03
N ALA A 251 27.39 -3.74 -14.12
CA ALA A 251 28.58 -2.96 -14.45
C ALA A 251 29.69 -3.12 -13.39
N VAL A 252 29.36 -2.99 -12.11
CA VAL A 252 30.35 -3.15 -11.02
C VAL A 252 30.88 -4.58 -10.96
N TYR A 253 30.01 -5.58 -11.16
CA TYR A 253 30.44 -6.97 -11.25
C TYR A 253 31.42 -7.19 -12.40
N ALA A 254 31.13 -6.68 -13.60
CA ALA A 254 32.02 -6.82 -14.75
C ALA A 254 33.40 -6.19 -14.52
N VAL A 255 33.46 -4.99 -13.92
CA VAL A 255 34.72 -4.30 -13.61
C VAL A 255 35.54 -5.06 -12.56
N LEU A 256 34.90 -5.56 -11.50
CA LEU A 256 35.59 -6.32 -10.45
C LEU A 256 36.00 -7.71 -10.91
N ALA A 257 35.20 -8.37 -11.73
CA ALA A 257 35.51 -9.68 -12.32
C ALA A 257 36.64 -9.60 -13.35
N ALA A 258 36.77 -8.49 -14.07
CA ALA A 258 37.88 -8.25 -14.98
C ALA A 258 39.23 -8.12 -14.25
N ARG A 259 39.21 -7.78 -12.96
CA ARG A 259 40.41 -7.72 -12.12
C ARG A 259 40.63 -9.07 -11.43
N SER A 260 41.57 -9.85 -11.96
CA SER A 260 41.84 -11.25 -11.55
C SER A 260 42.24 -11.45 -10.08
N ASP A 261 42.52 -10.38 -9.34
CA ASP A 261 43.05 -10.42 -7.97
C ASP A 261 41.98 -10.68 -6.90
N TYR A 262 40.69 -10.53 -7.23
CA TYR A 262 39.61 -10.64 -6.26
C TYR A 262 38.97 -12.03 -6.22
N ASN A 263 38.64 -12.49 -5.01
CA ASN A 263 37.84 -13.70 -4.82
C ASN A 263 36.41 -13.48 -5.37
N MET A 264 36.05 -14.23 -6.41
CA MET A 264 34.76 -14.12 -7.10
C MET A 264 33.54 -14.29 -6.17
N ARG A 265 33.67 -15.09 -5.10
CA ARG A 265 32.60 -15.23 -4.09
C ARG A 265 32.39 -13.93 -3.32
N ALA A 266 33.47 -13.28 -2.90
CA ALA A 266 33.41 -12.00 -2.20
C ALA A 266 32.87 -10.89 -3.12
N VAL A 267 33.26 -10.88 -4.40
CA VAL A 267 32.73 -9.94 -5.41
C VAL A 267 31.22 -10.11 -5.59
N ASN A 268 30.73 -11.35 -5.70
CA ASN A 268 29.29 -11.64 -5.82
C ASN A 268 28.50 -11.19 -4.59
N MET A 269 29.01 -11.46 -3.39
CA MET A 269 28.36 -11.03 -2.14
C MET A 269 28.37 -9.51 -2.00
N ALA A 270 29.51 -8.86 -2.29
CA ALA A 270 29.65 -7.41 -2.19
C ALA A 270 28.75 -6.69 -3.19
N THR A 271 28.77 -7.06 -4.48
CA THR A 271 27.94 -6.42 -5.52
C THR A 271 26.44 -6.66 -5.30
N SER A 272 26.05 -7.83 -4.80
CA SER A 272 24.64 -8.10 -4.47
C SER A 272 24.21 -7.37 -3.20
N GLY A 273 25.08 -7.28 -2.19
CA GLY A 273 24.84 -6.53 -0.96
C GLY A 273 24.72 -5.02 -1.20
N THR A 274 25.64 -4.43 -1.96
CA THR A 274 25.58 -2.99 -2.30
C THR A 274 24.37 -2.67 -3.17
N ALA A 275 24.03 -3.52 -4.15
CA ALA A 275 22.82 -3.34 -4.95
C ALA A 275 21.53 -3.41 -4.10
N ALA A 276 21.44 -4.37 -3.17
CA ALA A 276 20.29 -4.49 -2.28
C ALA A 276 20.14 -3.27 -1.36
N LEU A 277 21.25 -2.78 -0.79
CA LEU A 277 21.27 -1.58 0.05
C LEU A 277 20.87 -0.32 -0.73
N LEU A 278 21.41 -0.13 -1.93
CA LEU A 278 21.04 0.99 -2.79
C LEU A 278 19.54 0.94 -3.14
N ASN A 279 19.03 -0.23 -3.53
CA ASN A 279 17.61 -0.40 -3.82
C ASN A 279 16.73 -0.06 -2.61
N LEU A 280 17.11 -0.53 -1.41
CA LEU A 280 16.40 -0.24 -0.17
C LEU A 280 16.38 1.28 0.13
N ILE A 281 17.51 1.95 0.03
CA ILE A 281 17.61 3.40 0.23
C ILE A 281 16.75 4.15 -0.81
N THR A 282 16.82 3.74 -2.07
CA THR A 282 16.03 4.35 -3.16
C THR A 282 14.54 4.22 -2.90
N ILE A 283 14.04 3.03 -2.56
CA ILE A 283 12.62 2.81 -2.26
C ILE A 283 12.19 3.62 -1.03
N MET A 284 12.99 3.64 0.04
CA MET A 284 12.68 4.42 1.24
C MET A 284 12.58 5.92 0.96
N LEU A 285 13.49 6.46 0.15
CA LEU A 285 13.48 7.88 -0.23
C LEU A 285 12.30 8.19 -1.15
N LEU A 286 12.05 7.34 -2.14
CA LEU A 286 10.97 7.52 -3.10
C LEU A 286 9.59 7.44 -2.43
N ASN A 287 9.41 6.55 -1.44
CA ASN A 287 8.17 6.48 -0.64
C ASN A 287 7.88 7.82 0.06
N LYS A 288 8.88 8.42 0.70
CA LYS A 288 8.72 9.71 1.41
C LYS A 288 8.41 10.86 0.45
N VAL A 289 9.11 10.91 -0.68
CA VAL A 289 8.89 11.92 -1.71
C VAL A 289 7.50 11.76 -2.32
N TYR A 290 7.09 10.53 -2.60
CA TYR A 290 5.78 10.23 -3.17
C TYR A 290 4.64 10.61 -2.22
N GLU A 291 4.72 10.25 -0.93
CA GLU A 291 3.70 10.61 0.07
C GLU A 291 3.45 12.12 0.08
N LYS A 292 4.53 12.93 0.12
CA LYS A 292 4.41 14.39 0.11
C LYS A 292 3.83 14.93 -1.19
N LEU A 293 4.19 14.35 -2.33
CA LEU A 293 3.65 14.75 -3.61
C LEU A 293 2.19 14.33 -3.78
N ALA A 294 1.82 13.15 -3.31
CA ALA A 294 0.44 12.66 -3.32
C ALA A 294 -0.45 13.58 -2.48
N GLU A 295 0.01 14.03 -1.32
CA GLU A 295 -0.71 15.01 -0.49
C GLU A 295 -0.91 16.35 -1.24
N ILE A 296 0.15 16.90 -1.83
CA ILE A 296 0.09 18.16 -2.58
C ILE A 296 -0.87 18.05 -3.78
N LEU A 297 -0.75 16.99 -4.56
CA LEU A 297 -1.57 16.76 -5.75
C LEU A 297 -3.05 16.53 -5.39
N THR A 298 -3.32 15.82 -4.31
CA THR A 298 -4.70 15.54 -3.87
C THR A 298 -5.36 16.81 -3.34
N ARG A 299 -4.63 17.66 -2.60
CA ARG A 299 -5.15 19.01 -2.25
C ARG A 299 -5.42 19.85 -3.50
N TRP A 300 -4.58 19.76 -4.53
CA TRP A 300 -4.74 20.51 -5.77
C TRP A 300 -5.97 20.07 -6.61
N GLU A 301 -6.41 18.83 -6.48
CA GLU A 301 -7.67 18.33 -7.10
C GLU A 301 -8.94 18.92 -6.46
N MET A 302 -8.82 19.57 -5.29
CA MET A 302 -9.91 20.22 -4.57
C MET A 302 -11.11 19.28 -4.30
N PRO A 303 -10.91 18.23 -3.48
CA PRO A 303 -12.02 17.47 -2.93
C PRO A 303 -12.88 18.36 -2.05
N ARG A 304 -14.19 18.12 -2.08
CA ARG A 304 -15.20 18.88 -1.35
C ARG A 304 -15.12 18.58 0.14
N THR A 305 -15.13 17.30 0.52
CA THR A 305 -15.22 16.85 1.91
C THR A 305 -13.92 16.21 2.39
N GLN A 306 -13.78 16.01 3.71
CA GLN A 306 -12.58 15.41 4.28
C GLN A 306 -12.51 13.93 3.93
N THR A 307 -13.65 13.24 3.92
CA THR A 307 -13.77 11.86 3.44
C THR A 307 -13.29 11.73 1.98
N GLU A 308 -13.72 12.62 1.07
CA GLU A 308 -13.30 12.59 -0.34
C GLU A 308 -11.79 12.82 -0.49
N LEU A 309 -11.19 13.72 0.30
CA LEU A 309 -9.74 13.93 0.32
C LEU A 309 -9.00 12.65 0.73
N GLU A 310 -9.43 12.05 1.84
CA GLU A 310 -8.80 10.85 2.39
C GLU A 310 -8.96 9.66 1.46
N ASP A 311 -10.11 9.50 0.81
CA ASP A 311 -10.36 8.45 -0.18
C ASP A 311 -9.46 8.58 -1.41
N ILE A 312 -9.39 9.78 -1.99
CA ILE A 312 -8.53 10.03 -3.15
C ILE A 312 -7.07 9.80 -2.77
N PHE A 313 -6.61 10.37 -1.65
CA PHE A 313 -5.25 10.18 -1.16
C PHE A 313 -4.95 8.69 -0.96
N SER A 314 -5.87 7.97 -0.32
CA SER A 314 -5.71 6.55 0.01
C SER A 314 -5.61 5.70 -1.26
N PHE A 315 -6.43 5.98 -2.27
CA PHE A 315 -6.38 5.28 -3.55
C PHE A 315 -5.03 5.47 -4.26
N LYS A 316 -4.52 6.71 -4.29
CA LYS A 316 -3.23 7.01 -4.94
C LYS A 316 -2.07 6.31 -4.24
N MET A 317 -2.02 6.43 -2.91
CA MET A 317 -1.00 5.76 -2.11
C MET A 317 -1.08 4.24 -2.23
N TYR A 318 -2.28 3.69 -2.25
CA TYR A 318 -2.49 2.26 -2.48
C TYR A 318 -1.95 1.82 -3.84
N LEU A 319 -2.26 2.52 -4.94
CA LEU A 319 -1.75 2.17 -6.27
C LEU A 319 -0.22 2.17 -6.31
N PHE A 320 0.41 3.17 -5.69
CA PHE A 320 1.86 3.26 -5.59
C PHE A 320 2.46 2.09 -4.80
N GLN A 321 1.94 1.82 -3.61
CA GLN A 321 2.43 0.70 -2.79
C GLN A 321 2.12 -0.65 -3.44
N PHE A 322 0.98 -0.81 -4.09
CA PHE A 322 0.61 -2.03 -4.80
C PHE A 322 1.68 -2.40 -5.83
N VAL A 323 2.08 -1.46 -6.69
CA VAL A 323 3.15 -1.72 -7.67
C VAL A 323 4.47 -2.01 -6.96
N ASN A 324 4.82 -1.24 -5.93
CA ASN A 324 6.07 -1.44 -5.20
C ASN A 324 6.18 -2.83 -4.56
N PHE A 325 5.12 -3.30 -3.89
CA PHE A 325 5.11 -4.59 -3.21
C PHE A 325 4.91 -5.77 -4.17
N TYR A 326 4.04 -5.65 -5.17
CA TYR A 326 3.65 -6.78 -6.00
C TYR A 326 4.38 -6.90 -7.33
N SER A 327 5.04 -5.87 -7.84
CA SER A 327 5.71 -5.91 -9.15
C SER A 327 6.68 -7.09 -9.29
N SER A 328 7.46 -7.37 -8.24
CA SER A 328 8.39 -8.51 -8.22
C SER A 328 7.68 -9.85 -8.23
N LEU A 329 6.57 -10.00 -7.50
CA LEU A 329 5.78 -11.23 -7.49
C LEU A 329 5.05 -11.44 -8.81
N PHE A 330 4.50 -10.39 -9.41
CA PHE A 330 3.93 -10.44 -10.76
C PHE A 330 4.99 -10.86 -11.78
N TYR A 331 6.20 -10.30 -11.69
CA TYR A 331 7.31 -10.70 -12.56
C TYR A 331 7.66 -12.19 -12.40
N ILE A 332 7.79 -12.67 -11.15
CA ILE A 332 8.13 -14.07 -10.88
C ILE A 332 7.02 -15.00 -11.36
N ALA A 333 5.77 -14.74 -10.98
CA ALA A 333 4.64 -15.61 -11.26
C ALA A 333 4.31 -15.68 -12.77
N PHE A 334 4.31 -14.54 -13.47
CA PHE A 334 3.84 -14.49 -14.85
C PHE A 334 4.95 -14.55 -15.90
N PHE A 335 6.12 -13.96 -15.65
CA PHE A 335 7.18 -13.88 -16.65
C PHE A 335 8.26 -14.94 -16.43
N LYS A 336 8.78 -15.07 -15.21
CA LYS A 336 9.83 -16.05 -14.93
C LYS A 336 9.31 -17.49 -15.00
N LEU A 337 8.16 -17.76 -14.42
CA LEU A 337 7.58 -19.10 -14.40
C LEU A 337 7.08 -19.55 -15.78
N SER A 338 6.43 -18.65 -16.52
CA SER A 338 5.97 -18.93 -17.90
C SER A 338 7.14 -19.23 -18.84
N VAL A 339 8.22 -18.45 -18.77
CA VAL A 339 9.43 -18.70 -19.56
C VAL A 339 10.07 -20.03 -19.17
N ALA A 340 10.16 -20.36 -17.87
CA ALA A 340 10.67 -21.65 -17.41
C ALA A 340 9.82 -22.83 -17.92
N ASN A 341 8.49 -22.73 -17.84
CA ASN A 341 7.57 -23.77 -18.33
C ASN A 341 7.59 -23.90 -19.85
N MET A 342 7.83 -22.81 -20.60
CA MET A 342 7.97 -22.84 -22.06
C MET A 342 9.25 -23.57 -22.52
N TYR A 343 10.35 -23.49 -21.76
CA TYR A 343 11.55 -24.29 -22.02
C TYR A 343 11.39 -25.77 -21.62
N ILE A 344 10.34 -26.10 -20.86
CA ILE A 344 10.00 -27.46 -20.42
C ILE A 344 8.73 -27.90 -21.16
N LEU A 345 8.80 -27.97 -22.49
CA LEU A 345 7.86 -28.75 -23.31
C LEU A 345 8.64 -29.86 -24.05
N PRO A 346 7.96 -30.98 -24.39
CA PRO A 346 8.50 -32.32 -24.18
C PRO A 346 9.34 -32.76 -25.38
N GLY A 347 10.65 -32.58 -25.28
CA GLY A 347 11.58 -33.07 -26.30
C GLY A 347 13.07 -32.82 -26.03
N GLY A 348 13.42 -32.20 -24.91
CA GLY A 348 14.83 -31.99 -24.53
C GLY A 348 15.32 -33.12 -23.64
N GLU A 349 16.19 -33.97 -24.17
CA GLU A 349 16.89 -35.01 -23.43
C GLU A 349 17.44 -34.49 -22.09
N LYS A 350 17.25 -35.30 -21.05
CA LYS A 350 17.96 -35.16 -19.78
C LYS A 350 19.44 -35.41 -20.05
N HIS A 351 20.22 -34.36 -20.31
CA HIS A 351 21.66 -34.47 -20.19
C HIS A 351 22.01 -34.47 -18.70
N SER A 352 21.99 -35.69 -18.16
CA SER A 352 22.51 -36.05 -16.86
C SER A 352 23.95 -35.55 -16.73
N GLN A 353 24.17 -34.54 -15.89
CA GLN A 353 25.47 -34.36 -15.26
C GLN A 353 25.68 -35.51 -14.28
N SER A 354 26.21 -36.61 -14.78
CA SER A 354 26.78 -37.69 -13.97
C SER A 354 27.98 -38.29 -14.70
N GLU A 355 29.08 -37.55 -14.74
CA GLU A 355 30.40 -38.13 -15.08
C GLU A 355 31.49 -37.39 -14.30
N SER A 356 31.68 -37.83 -13.05
CA SER A 356 32.96 -37.72 -12.35
C SER A 356 33.44 -39.13 -12.08
N SER A 357 34.18 -39.61 -13.08
CA SER A 357 35.20 -40.66 -13.12
C SER A 357 35.56 -41.36 -11.80
N ARG A 358 35.31 -42.67 -11.74
CA ARG A 358 36.18 -43.65 -11.07
C ARG A 358 36.67 -44.66 -12.10
N PRO A 359 37.95 -45.05 -12.09
CA PRO A 359 38.51 -45.92 -13.12
C PRO A 359 38.13 -47.37 -12.82
N THR A 360 37.62 -48.10 -13.82
CA THR A 360 37.49 -49.55 -13.76
C THR A 360 38.34 -50.17 -14.86
N THR A 361 39.32 -50.95 -14.39
CA THR A 361 40.20 -51.88 -15.07
C THR A 361 39.52 -52.62 -16.22
N GLN A 362 40.04 -52.49 -17.46
CA GLN A 362 39.74 -53.43 -18.54
C GLN A 362 40.89 -54.42 -18.71
N TYR A 363 40.55 -55.66 -18.40
CA TYR A 363 41.23 -56.89 -18.79
C TYR A 363 41.05 -57.06 -20.30
N ASN A 364 42.13 -57.16 -21.07
CA ASN A 364 42.08 -57.62 -22.47
C ASN A 364 43.03 -58.80 -22.61
N ASP A 365 42.45 -59.99 -22.53
CA ASP A 365 43.03 -61.23 -23.03
C ASP A 365 42.60 -61.37 -24.50
N HIS A 366 43.57 -61.42 -25.41
CA HIS A 366 43.79 -62.60 -26.26
C HIS A 366 44.75 -62.31 -27.44
N THR A 367 45.88 -63.03 -27.37
CA THR A 367 46.57 -63.76 -28.46
C THR A 367 47.10 -63.01 -29.69
N ARG A 368 48.42 -63.08 -29.87
CA ARG A 368 49.04 -63.71 -31.07
C ARG A 368 50.55 -63.97 -30.90
N ALA A 369 50.92 -65.18 -31.33
CA ALA A 369 52.24 -65.70 -31.73
C ALA A 369 53.26 -66.04 -30.64
#